data_AF-A0A1X2G9Z7-F1
#
_entry.id   AF-A0A1X2G9Z7-F1
#
_cell.length_a   1.000
_cell.length_b   1.000
_cell.length_c   1.000
_cell.angle_alpha   90.00
_cell.angle_beta   90.00
_cell.angle_gamma   90.00
#
_symmetry.space_group_name_H-M   'P 1'
#
loop_
_entity.id
_entity.type
_entity.pdbx_description
1 polymer ?
#
loop_
_entity_poly.entity_id
_entity_poly.type
_entity_poly.pdbx_seq_one_letter_code
_entity_poly.pdbx_strand_id
1 'polypeptide(L)'
;MTSSSSSSIFQKPPEWRPGFDLASKNLLKHQDVKDIVTRAVVSTAGEMYSLGDTNWPYGSTSDVVNASQHQLLDHPPIIIEVQYEVTFDFINRDIRYCTMAYNRYSKLPVLIVYCINKVTGIASNLIQPSILPCSTSLVCDLWARKCIIISKDLVQSWIGKPLVPFAALTIFMVSKEECLVASANWQDATLEHLFGVMKQMIKSKMDREALLLDAIASIC
;
A
#
# COMPACT_ATOMS: atom_id res chain seq x y z
N MET A 1 -18.18 4.16 -45.82
CA MET A 1 -18.23 2.83 -45.19
C MET A 1 -17.03 2.73 -44.26
N THR A 2 -17.31 2.66 -42.97
CA THR A 2 -16.39 2.84 -41.84
C THR A 2 -15.56 1.59 -41.57
N SER A 3 -14.24 1.69 -41.62
CA SER A 3 -13.33 0.68 -41.04
C SER A 3 -13.13 1.00 -39.55
N SER A 4 -13.89 0.32 -38.69
CA SER A 4 -13.68 0.35 -37.24
C SER A 4 -12.45 -0.48 -36.89
N SER A 5 -11.36 0.17 -36.51
CA SER A 5 -10.26 -0.43 -35.78
C SER A 5 -10.77 -0.86 -34.41
N SER A 6 -10.88 -2.17 -34.20
CA SER A 6 -11.19 -2.76 -32.90
C SER A 6 -10.01 -2.53 -31.95
N SER A 7 -10.09 -1.48 -31.15
CA SER A 7 -9.29 -1.35 -29.94
C SER A 7 -9.72 -2.47 -29.00
N SER A 8 -8.91 -3.53 -28.93
CA SER A 8 -9.07 -4.60 -27.95
C SER A 8 -8.75 -4.03 -26.57
N ILE A 9 -9.78 -3.45 -25.93
CA ILE A 9 -9.78 -3.18 -24.49
C ILE A 9 -9.75 -4.55 -23.80
N PHE A 10 -8.55 -5.03 -23.49
CA PHE A 10 -8.36 -6.21 -22.66
C PHE A 10 -8.83 -5.84 -21.25
N GLN A 11 -10.06 -6.21 -20.91
CA GLN A 11 -10.63 -6.04 -19.58
C GLN A 11 -9.79 -6.85 -18.59
N LYS A 12 -8.90 -6.16 -17.86
CA LYS A 12 -8.16 -6.75 -16.74
C LYS A 12 -9.15 -7.27 -15.68
N PRO A 13 -8.89 -8.43 -15.03
CA PRO A 13 -9.67 -8.84 -13.88
C PRO A 13 -9.65 -7.74 -12.80
N PRO A 14 -10.78 -7.40 -12.15
CA PRO A 14 -10.89 -6.28 -11.21
C PRO A 14 -9.82 -6.29 -10.11
N GLU A 15 -9.45 -7.50 -9.65
CA GLU A 15 -8.48 -7.78 -8.58
C GLU A 15 -7.07 -7.22 -8.82
N TRP A 16 -6.73 -6.89 -10.08
CA TRP A 16 -5.39 -6.46 -10.50
C TRP A 16 -5.27 -4.95 -10.79
N ARG A 17 -6.31 -4.16 -10.50
CA ARG A 17 -6.25 -2.71 -10.63
C ARG A 17 -5.53 -2.09 -9.41
N PRO A 18 -4.78 -0.98 -9.57
CA PRO A 18 -4.26 -0.23 -8.42
C PRO A 18 -5.38 0.07 -7.41
N GLY A 19 -5.10 -0.09 -6.12
CA GLY A 19 -6.08 0.11 -5.06
C GLY A 19 -7.13 -1.01 -4.94
N PHE A 20 -7.00 -2.14 -5.64
CA PHE A 20 -7.64 -3.40 -5.26
C PHE A 20 -6.71 -4.21 -4.35
N ASP A 21 -7.32 -4.97 -3.45
CA ASP A 21 -6.70 -5.60 -2.29
C ASP A 21 -5.41 -6.38 -2.64
N LEU A 22 -5.47 -7.30 -3.61
CA LEU A 22 -4.36 -8.19 -3.95
C LEU A 22 -3.22 -7.48 -4.70
N ALA A 23 -3.54 -6.62 -5.68
CA ALA A 23 -2.54 -5.87 -6.43
C ALA A 23 -1.76 -4.90 -5.53
N SER A 24 -2.48 -4.21 -4.65
CA SER A 24 -1.94 -3.23 -3.72
C SER A 24 -0.99 -3.91 -2.72
N LYS A 25 -1.38 -5.07 -2.18
CA LYS A 25 -0.54 -5.86 -1.28
C LYS A 25 0.74 -6.34 -1.93
N ASN A 26 0.66 -6.85 -3.15
CA ASN A 26 1.85 -7.31 -3.85
C ASN A 26 2.79 -6.14 -4.19
N LEU A 27 2.24 -5.01 -4.62
CA LEU A 27 3.03 -3.80 -4.90
C LEU A 27 3.76 -3.31 -3.65
N LEU A 28 3.08 -3.25 -2.50
CA LEU A 28 3.67 -2.83 -1.22
C LEU A 28 4.80 -3.75 -0.73
N LYS A 29 4.86 -4.99 -1.23
CA LYS A 29 5.95 -5.94 -0.97
C LYS A 29 7.15 -5.77 -1.90
N HIS A 30 7.02 -5.02 -2.99
CA HIS A 30 8.09 -4.75 -3.95
C HIS A 30 9.19 -3.89 -3.30
N GLN A 31 10.46 -4.18 -3.62
CA GLN A 31 11.61 -3.49 -2.99
C GLN A 31 11.55 -1.98 -3.17
N ASP A 32 11.33 -1.50 -4.39
CA ASP A 32 11.26 -0.05 -4.66
C ASP A 32 10.16 0.67 -3.87
N VAL A 33 9.04 -0.01 -3.63
CA VAL A 33 7.90 0.53 -2.89
C VAL A 33 8.20 0.54 -1.40
N LYS A 34 8.81 -0.54 -0.88
CA LYS A 34 9.33 -0.59 0.49
C LYS A 34 10.36 0.50 0.74
N ASP A 35 11.23 0.78 -0.23
CA ASP A 35 12.21 1.87 -0.18
C ASP A 35 11.54 3.25 -0.07
N ILE A 36 10.50 3.51 -0.85
CA ILE A 36 9.71 4.75 -0.77
C ILE A 36 9.10 4.90 0.64
N VAL A 37 8.48 3.84 1.17
CA VAL A 37 7.81 3.85 2.47
C VAL A 37 8.81 4.05 3.61
N THR A 38 9.89 3.26 3.64
CA THR A 38 10.88 3.29 4.73
C THR A 38 11.62 4.63 4.79
N ARG A 39 12.01 5.20 3.64
CA ARG A 39 12.63 6.54 3.60
C ARG A 39 11.70 7.62 4.12
N ALA A 40 10.42 7.57 3.74
CA ALA A 40 9.46 8.59 4.17
C ALA A 40 9.14 8.50 5.67
N VAL A 41 8.95 7.30 6.20
CA VAL A 41 8.30 7.10 7.50
C VAL A 41 9.31 6.99 8.65
N VAL A 42 10.46 6.37 8.39
CA VAL A 42 11.53 6.09 9.38
C VAL A 42 12.92 6.57 8.92
N SER A 43 13.00 7.30 7.79
CA SER A 43 14.22 7.94 7.30
C SER A 43 15.40 6.98 7.12
N THR A 44 15.11 5.76 6.67
CA THR A 44 16.09 4.67 6.51
C THR A 44 15.92 4.00 5.15
N ALA A 45 16.98 3.34 4.65
CA ALA A 45 16.93 2.55 3.42
C ALA A 45 16.07 1.28 3.60
N GLY A 46 15.34 0.88 2.55
CA GLY A 46 14.45 -0.28 2.62
C GLY A 46 15.17 -1.63 2.68
N GLU A 47 16.46 -1.67 2.35
CA GLU A 47 17.34 -2.85 2.54
C GLU A 47 17.48 -3.25 4.02
N MET A 48 17.35 -2.28 4.95
CA MET A 48 17.37 -2.55 6.39
C MET A 48 16.11 -3.29 6.88
N TYR A 49 15.13 -3.46 6.00
CA TYR A 49 13.85 -4.09 6.30
C TYR A 49 13.64 -5.34 5.44
N SER A 50 13.10 -6.40 6.03
CA SER A 50 12.58 -7.58 5.33
C SER A 50 11.07 -7.70 5.54
N LEU A 51 10.41 -8.47 4.68
CA LEU A 51 9.02 -8.86 4.93
C LEU A 51 8.97 -9.68 6.22
N GLY A 52 8.16 -9.23 7.17
CA GLY A 52 7.86 -9.93 8.41
C GLY A 52 6.66 -10.84 8.29
N ASP A 53 6.43 -11.66 9.32
CA ASP A 53 5.22 -12.49 9.40
C ASP A 53 3.99 -11.61 9.63
N THR A 54 3.04 -11.74 8.72
CA THR A 54 1.75 -11.04 8.74
C THR A 54 0.70 -11.79 9.54
N ASN A 55 0.94 -13.05 9.92
CA ASN A 55 0.04 -13.81 10.74
C ASN A 55 0.22 -13.41 12.20
N TRP A 56 -0.92 -13.13 12.83
CA TRP A 56 -1.00 -12.78 14.23
C TRP A 56 -1.71 -13.89 15.01
N PRO A 57 -1.53 -13.94 16.34
CA PRO A 57 -2.28 -14.84 17.18
C PRO A 57 -3.79 -14.81 16.91
N TYR A 58 -4.46 -15.94 17.14
CA TYR A 58 -5.91 -16.12 16.94
C TYR A 58 -6.39 -16.01 15.48
N GLY A 59 -5.49 -16.24 14.51
CA GLY A 59 -5.86 -16.40 13.10
C GLY A 59 -6.16 -15.11 12.36
N SER A 60 -5.73 -13.96 12.90
CA SER A 60 -5.85 -12.67 12.21
C SER A 60 -4.59 -12.36 11.43
N THR A 61 -4.71 -11.64 10.31
CA THR A 61 -3.59 -11.40 9.38
C THR A 61 -3.61 -9.95 8.92
N SER A 62 -2.48 -9.26 9.02
CA SER A 62 -2.28 -7.94 8.40
C SER A 62 -1.88 -8.05 6.94
N ASP A 63 -1.94 -6.96 6.20
CA ASP A 63 -1.62 -6.97 4.77
C ASP A 63 -0.12 -7.06 4.49
N VAL A 64 0.66 -6.17 5.09
CA VAL A 64 2.12 -6.14 4.96
C VAL A 64 2.77 -5.75 6.30
N VAL A 65 3.83 -6.47 6.65
CA VAL A 65 4.72 -6.13 7.76
C VAL A 65 6.13 -6.00 7.21
N ASN A 66 6.76 -4.85 7.41
CA ASN A 66 8.20 -4.67 7.20
C ASN A 66 8.88 -4.67 8.57
N ALA A 67 9.73 -5.67 8.82
CA ALA A 67 10.47 -5.80 10.07
C ALA A 67 11.94 -5.44 9.85
N SER A 68 12.56 -4.76 10.83
CA SER A 68 14.00 -4.47 10.79
C SER A 68 14.80 -5.78 10.80
N GLN A 69 15.78 -5.88 9.91
CA GLN A 69 16.72 -7.01 9.88
C GLN A 69 17.74 -6.94 11.03
N HIS A 70 17.96 -5.74 11.57
CA HIS A 70 18.93 -5.51 12.63
C HIS A 70 18.21 -5.14 13.93
N GLN A 71 18.14 -6.10 14.85
CA GLN A 71 17.46 -5.92 16.14
C GLN A 71 18.10 -4.80 17.00
N LEU A 72 19.40 -4.56 16.82
CA LEU A 72 20.17 -3.55 17.55
C LEU A 72 19.87 -2.10 17.12
N LEU A 73 19.38 -1.90 15.89
CA LEU A 73 18.99 -0.56 15.42
C LEU A 73 17.61 -0.22 15.95
N ASP A 74 17.36 1.03 16.38
CA ASP A 74 16.03 1.48 16.84
C ASP A 74 15.04 1.72 15.67
N HIS A 75 14.92 0.73 14.80
CA HIS A 75 14.01 0.73 13.67
C HIS A 75 12.71 0.03 14.07
N PRO A 76 11.56 0.75 14.12
CA PRO A 76 10.29 0.14 14.45
C PRO A 76 9.80 -0.76 13.32
N PRO A 77 9.05 -1.84 13.62
CA PRO A 77 8.31 -2.56 12.59
C PRO A 77 7.28 -1.62 11.94
N ILE A 78 7.05 -1.77 10.64
CA ILE A 78 6.06 -0.99 9.90
C ILE A 78 4.95 -1.94 9.47
N ILE A 79 3.73 -1.67 9.91
CA ILE A 79 2.52 -2.38 9.51
C ILE A 79 1.80 -1.51 8.48
N ILE A 80 1.43 -2.09 7.35
CA ILE A 80 0.72 -1.39 6.28
C ILE A 80 -0.57 -2.15 6.00
N GLU A 81 -1.70 -1.45 6.04
CA GLU A 81 -3.03 -1.95 5.73
C GLU A 81 -3.62 -1.20 4.53
N VAL A 82 -4.33 -1.90 3.66
CA VAL A 82 -5.10 -1.33 2.56
C VAL A 82 -6.56 -1.68 2.76
N GLN A 83 -7.39 -0.66 3.02
CA GLN A 83 -8.77 -0.88 3.43
C GLN A 83 -9.72 0.00 2.64
N TYR A 84 -10.85 -0.59 2.22
CA TYR A 84 -11.91 0.15 1.53
C TYR A 84 -12.49 1.25 2.41
N GLU A 85 -13.01 0.89 3.58
CA GLU A 85 -13.55 1.83 4.56
C GLU A 85 -12.85 1.67 5.91
N VAL A 86 -12.36 2.79 6.47
CA VAL A 86 -11.71 2.82 7.78
C VAL A 86 -12.73 3.25 8.83
N THR A 87 -13.05 2.32 9.73
CA THR A 87 -14.01 2.52 10.83
C THR A 87 -13.33 2.45 12.20
N PHE A 88 -14.05 2.80 13.27
CA PHE A 88 -13.56 2.60 14.63
C PHE A 88 -13.21 1.13 14.94
N ASP A 89 -14.02 0.18 14.46
CA ASP A 89 -13.75 -1.26 14.64
C ASP A 89 -12.49 -1.70 13.90
N PHE A 90 -12.28 -1.18 12.68
CA PHE A 90 -11.06 -1.41 11.93
C PHE A 90 -9.84 -0.88 12.69
N ILE A 91 -9.90 0.35 13.23
CA ILE A 91 -8.81 0.91 14.03
C ILE A 91 -8.55 0.07 15.28
N ASN A 92 -9.57 -0.41 16.00
CA ASN A 92 -9.38 -1.29 17.16
C ASN A 92 -8.70 -2.61 16.79
N ARG A 93 -9.00 -3.17 15.61
CA ARG A 93 -8.30 -4.34 15.09
C ARG A 93 -6.83 -4.02 14.84
N ASP A 94 -6.52 -2.86 14.24
CA ASP A 94 -5.14 -2.48 13.96
C ASP A 94 -4.35 -2.11 15.24
N ILE A 95 -5.01 -1.58 16.28
CA ILE A 95 -4.43 -1.41 17.62
C ILE A 95 -3.98 -2.77 18.18
N ARG A 96 -4.78 -3.83 17.97
CA ARG A 96 -4.40 -5.20 18.37
C ARG A 96 -3.19 -5.69 17.58
N TYR A 97 -3.14 -5.46 16.26
CA TYR A 97 -1.96 -5.77 15.46
C TYR A 97 -0.73 -5.04 15.98
N CYS A 98 -0.87 -3.78 16.36
CA CYS A 98 0.26 -3.02 16.90
C CYS A 98 0.76 -3.58 18.23
N THR A 99 -0.16 -3.99 19.10
CA THR A 99 0.17 -4.65 20.38
C THR A 99 0.86 -6.00 20.16
N MET A 100 0.38 -6.78 19.18
CA MET A 100 0.99 -8.08 18.81
C MET A 100 2.37 -7.90 18.18
N ALA A 101 2.56 -6.87 17.35
CA ALA A 101 3.85 -6.51 16.81
C ALA A 101 4.81 -6.06 17.92
N TYR A 102 4.35 -5.30 18.91
CA TYR A 102 5.16 -4.97 20.08
C TYR A 102 5.62 -6.23 20.82
N ASN A 103 4.72 -7.19 21.06
CA ASN A 103 5.08 -8.45 21.71
C ASN A 103 6.11 -9.25 20.89
N ARG A 104 6.04 -9.18 19.56
CA ARG A 104 6.95 -9.91 18.65
C ARG A 104 8.32 -9.24 18.49
N TYR A 105 8.35 -7.91 18.41
CA TYR A 105 9.55 -7.14 18.03
C TYR A 105 10.10 -6.26 19.16
N SER A 106 9.44 -6.23 20.32
CA SER A 106 9.76 -5.39 21.49
C SER A 106 9.90 -3.90 21.18
N LYS A 107 9.21 -3.42 20.14
CA LYS A 107 9.23 -2.03 19.66
C LYS A 107 7.83 -1.65 19.19
N LEU A 108 7.39 -0.45 19.57
CA LEU A 108 6.13 0.09 19.06
C LEU A 108 6.23 0.26 17.53
N PRO A 109 5.23 -0.21 16.77
CA PRO A 109 5.26 -0.13 15.31
C PRO A 109 4.94 1.26 14.79
N VAL A 110 5.18 1.47 13.50
CA VAL A 110 4.46 2.48 12.72
C VAL A 110 3.34 1.81 11.94
N LEU A 111 2.11 2.31 12.08
CA LEU A 111 0.96 1.85 11.32
C LEU A 111 0.67 2.83 10.17
N ILE A 112 0.47 2.30 8.97
CA ILE A 112 0.07 3.05 7.78
C ILE A 112 -1.19 2.42 7.21
N VAL A 113 -2.25 3.22 7.05
CA VAL A 113 -3.54 2.76 6.53
C VAL A 113 -3.86 3.51 5.25
N TYR A 114 -3.90 2.79 4.13
CA TYR A 114 -4.41 3.30 2.86
C TYR A 114 -5.93 3.11 2.80
N CYS A 115 -6.67 4.19 3.06
CA CYS A 115 -8.12 4.25 2.92
C CYS A 115 -8.52 4.60 1.48
N ILE A 116 -9.03 3.62 0.75
CA ILE A 116 -9.32 3.75 -0.69
C ILE A 116 -10.77 4.18 -1.00
N ASN A 117 -11.57 4.49 0.02
CA ASN A 117 -12.92 5.07 -0.12
C ASN A 117 -13.17 6.19 0.89
N LYS A 118 -13.44 5.85 2.16
CA LYS A 118 -13.81 6.84 3.19
C LYS A 118 -13.43 6.39 4.61
N VAL A 119 -13.26 7.39 5.48
CA VAL A 119 -13.06 7.20 6.92
C VAL A 119 -14.38 7.56 7.63
N THR A 120 -14.90 6.67 8.48
CA THR A 120 -16.20 6.83 9.15
C THR A 120 -16.07 6.57 10.65
N GLY A 121 -16.74 7.37 11.48
CA GLY A 121 -16.88 7.09 12.91
C GLY A 121 -15.61 7.31 13.75
N ILE A 122 -14.59 7.95 13.18
CA ILE A 122 -13.41 8.41 13.93
C ILE A 122 -13.65 9.85 14.40
N ALA A 123 -13.50 10.08 15.70
CA ALA A 123 -13.70 11.40 16.28
C ALA A 123 -12.62 12.38 15.79
N SER A 124 -13.02 13.57 15.37
CA SER A 124 -12.12 14.56 14.75
C SER A 124 -11.00 15.03 15.67
N ASN A 125 -11.22 15.04 16.99
CA ASN A 125 -10.21 15.38 17.98
C ASN A 125 -9.08 14.35 18.11
N LEU A 126 -9.25 13.14 17.55
CA LEU A 126 -8.21 12.12 17.48
C LEU A 126 -7.35 12.27 16.21
N ILE A 127 -7.78 13.08 15.25
CA ILE A 127 -7.10 13.29 13.98
C ILE A 127 -6.22 14.53 14.10
N GLN A 128 -4.95 14.38 13.73
CA GLN A 128 -3.94 15.42 13.77
C GLN A 128 -3.31 15.64 12.38
N PRO A 129 -2.78 16.84 12.11
CA PRO A 129 -1.97 17.08 10.92
C PRO A 129 -0.80 16.10 10.85
N SER A 130 -0.52 15.58 9.66
CA SER A 130 0.67 14.77 9.39
C SER A 130 1.74 15.61 8.72
N ILE A 131 3.01 15.29 8.99
CA ILE A 131 4.14 15.80 8.22
C ILE A 131 4.29 15.12 6.86
N LEU A 132 3.70 13.93 6.70
CA LEU A 132 3.76 13.17 5.46
C LEU A 132 2.72 13.68 4.47
N PRO A 133 3.07 13.81 3.18
CA PRO A 133 2.14 14.28 2.17
C PRO A 133 0.94 13.33 2.04
N CYS A 134 -0.20 13.89 1.63
CA CYS A 134 -1.45 13.16 1.41
C CYS A 134 -1.97 12.36 2.63
N SER A 135 -1.64 12.75 3.85
CA SER A 135 -1.97 11.96 5.04
C SER A 135 -2.40 12.78 6.25
N THR A 136 -3.09 12.14 7.18
CA THR A 136 -3.33 12.61 8.55
C THR A 136 -2.74 11.61 9.54
N SER A 137 -2.55 12.05 10.79
CA SER A 137 -2.13 11.19 11.88
C SER A 137 -3.28 10.94 12.84
N LEU A 138 -3.35 9.74 13.41
CA LEU A 138 -4.25 9.41 14.51
C LEU A 138 -3.45 9.39 15.83
N VAL A 139 -4.02 9.92 16.91
CA VAL A 139 -3.44 9.81 18.26
C VAL A 139 -3.22 8.34 18.60
N CYS A 140 -1.98 7.97 18.94
CA CYS A 140 -1.58 6.57 19.07
C CYS A 140 -0.46 6.30 20.07
N ASP A 141 -0.10 7.28 20.91
CA ASP A 141 1.10 7.27 21.76
C ASP A 141 1.24 6.04 22.67
N LEU A 142 0.14 5.37 22.99
CA LEU A 142 0.11 4.19 23.86
C LEU A 142 0.25 2.85 23.14
N TRP A 143 0.14 2.82 21.81
CA TRP A 143 0.06 1.56 21.06
C TRP A 143 0.84 1.56 19.73
N ALA A 144 1.28 2.71 19.23
CA ALA A 144 2.18 2.82 18.07
C ALA A 144 3.09 4.05 18.20
N ARG A 145 4.17 4.09 17.41
CA ARG A 145 5.01 5.29 17.26
C ARG A 145 4.33 6.35 16.39
N LYS A 146 3.62 5.90 15.35
CA LYS A 146 2.83 6.72 14.42
C LYS A 146 1.68 5.88 13.90
N CYS A 147 0.51 6.50 13.72
CA CYS A 147 -0.61 5.93 13.00
C CYS A 147 -1.00 6.91 11.89
N ILE A 148 -0.67 6.56 10.64
CA ILE A 148 -0.84 7.43 9.47
C ILE A 148 -2.02 6.92 8.68
N ILE A 149 -3.01 7.79 8.44
CA ILE A 149 -4.17 7.49 7.60
C ILE A 149 -4.04 8.29 6.30
N ILE A 150 -4.09 7.59 5.18
CA ILE A 150 -4.07 8.16 3.83
C ILE A 150 -5.46 7.96 3.26
N SER A 151 -6.07 9.00 2.69
CA SER A 151 -7.41 8.92 2.10
C SER A 151 -7.50 9.70 0.80
N LYS A 152 -8.54 9.41 0.01
CA LYS A 152 -8.76 10.02 -1.31
C LYS A 152 -8.90 11.54 -1.21
N ASP A 153 -9.57 12.03 -0.18
CA ASP A 153 -9.82 13.46 0.01
C ASP A 153 -8.51 14.23 0.27
N LEU A 154 -7.55 13.60 0.96
CA LEU A 154 -6.25 14.21 1.24
C LEU A 154 -5.38 14.31 -0.01
N VAL A 155 -5.49 13.33 -0.91
CA VAL A 155 -4.76 13.27 -2.18
C VAL A 155 -5.16 14.37 -3.16
N GLN A 156 -6.44 14.79 -3.17
CA GLN A 156 -6.93 15.79 -4.13
C GLN A 156 -6.14 17.09 -4.11
N SER A 157 -5.69 17.51 -2.92
CA SER A 157 -4.91 18.73 -2.74
C SER A 157 -3.49 18.69 -3.34
N TRP A 158 -3.03 17.51 -3.75
CA TRP A 158 -1.70 17.25 -4.32
C TRP A 158 -1.72 17.04 -5.83
N ILE A 159 -2.91 16.91 -6.43
CA ILE A 159 -3.06 16.71 -7.86
C ILE A 159 -2.49 17.91 -8.63
N GLY A 160 -1.65 17.62 -9.64
CA GLY A 160 -1.01 18.62 -10.49
C GLY A 160 0.18 19.36 -9.86
N LYS A 161 0.56 19.01 -8.63
CA LYS A 161 1.78 19.53 -7.97
C LYS A 161 2.97 18.61 -8.21
N PRO A 162 4.22 19.12 -8.14
CA PRO A 162 5.41 18.27 -8.05
C PRO A 162 5.28 17.31 -6.86
N LEU A 163 5.46 16.01 -7.11
CA LEU A 163 5.29 14.98 -6.10
C LEU A 163 6.65 14.53 -5.57
N VAL A 164 6.73 14.37 -4.25
CA VAL A 164 7.78 13.54 -3.66
C VAL A 164 7.38 12.06 -3.79
N PRO A 165 8.32 11.10 -3.78
CA PRO A 165 8.01 9.70 -4.07
C PRO A 165 6.90 9.10 -3.20
N PHE A 166 6.84 9.46 -1.92
CA PHE A 166 5.77 8.99 -1.04
C PHE A 166 4.39 9.54 -1.44
N ALA A 167 4.33 10.81 -1.84
CA ALA A 167 3.09 11.41 -2.35
C ALA A 167 2.65 10.66 -3.63
N ALA A 168 3.54 10.47 -4.60
CA ALA A 168 3.26 9.68 -5.81
C ALA A 168 2.70 8.29 -5.48
N LEU A 169 3.33 7.56 -4.55
CA LEU A 169 2.81 6.28 -4.07
C LEU A 169 1.40 6.39 -3.47
N THR A 170 1.14 7.39 -2.63
CA THR A 170 -0.20 7.58 -2.04
C THR A 170 -1.27 7.87 -3.10
N ILE A 171 -0.96 8.71 -4.09
CA ILE A 171 -1.87 9.00 -5.20
C ILE A 171 -2.15 7.72 -5.98
N PHE A 172 -1.10 7.00 -6.34
CA PHE A 172 -1.19 5.75 -7.09
C PHE A 172 -2.09 4.71 -6.37
N MET A 173 -1.92 4.55 -5.07
CA MET A 173 -2.64 3.55 -4.27
C MET A 173 -4.13 3.89 -4.10
N VAL A 174 -4.48 5.17 -3.99
CA VAL A 174 -5.83 5.61 -3.62
C VAL A 174 -6.68 6.05 -4.82
N SER A 175 -6.06 6.58 -5.89
CA SER A 175 -6.78 7.07 -7.06
C SER A 175 -7.38 5.96 -7.93
N LYS A 176 -6.87 4.72 -7.82
CA LYS A 176 -7.33 3.55 -8.60
C LYS A 176 -7.27 3.75 -10.13
N GLU A 177 -6.37 4.60 -10.59
CA GLU A 177 -6.23 4.90 -12.02
C GLU A 177 -5.70 3.69 -12.78
N GLU A 178 -6.34 3.35 -13.90
CA GLU A 178 -6.00 2.12 -14.64
C GLU A 178 -4.76 2.26 -15.53
N CYS A 179 -4.37 3.50 -15.83
CA CYS A 179 -3.22 3.83 -16.65
C CYS A 179 -2.62 5.20 -16.28
N LEU A 180 -1.32 5.36 -16.55
CA LEU A 180 -0.56 6.58 -16.25
C LEU A 180 -1.16 7.83 -16.90
N VAL A 181 -1.64 7.71 -18.14
CA VAL A 181 -2.20 8.84 -18.91
C VAL A 181 -3.51 9.38 -18.31
N ALA A 182 -4.23 8.55 -17.54
CA ALA A 182 -5.40 9.01 -16.80
C ALA A 182 -5.02 9.86 -15.57
N SER A 183 -3.75 9.82 -15.16
CA SER A 183 -3.24 10.59 -14.02
C SER A 183 -3.01 12.04 -14.38
N ALA A 184 -3.52 12.94 -13.56
CA ALA A 184 -3.20 14.36 -13.66
C ALA A 184 -1.71 14.66 -13.34
N ASN A 185 -0.98 13.68 -12.81
CA ASN A 185 0.46 13.74 -12.54
C ASN A 185 1.26 12.79 -13.45
N TRP A 186 0.78 12.46 -14.66
CA TRP A 186 1.37 11.45 -15.55
C TRP A 186 2.85 11.68 -15.92
N GLN A 187 3.37 12.90 -15.79
CA GLN A 187 4.78 13.23 -16.04
C GLN A 187 5.70 12.93 -14.85
N ASP A 188 5.15 12.53 -13.70
CA ASP A 188 5.93 12.20 -12.52
C ASP A 188 6.67 10.86 -12.72
N ALA A 189 8.00 10.91 -12.60
CA ALA A 189 8.85 9.74 -12.81
C ALA A 189 8.58 8.62 -11.80
N THR A 190 8.14 8.94 -10.57
CA THR A 190 7.81 7.92 -9.58
C THR A 190 6.51 7.22 -9.97
N LEU A 191 5.49 7.96 -10.40
CA LEU A 191 4.25 7.37 -10.92
C LEU A 191 4.51 6.50 -12.13
N GLU A 192 5.28 6.98 -13.11
CA GLU A 192 5.66 6.19 -14.29
C GLU A 192 6.31 4.85 -13.88
N HIS A 193 7.26 4.91 -12.95
CA HIS A 193 7.92 3.73 -12.41
C HIS A 193 6.95 2.78 -11.71
N LEU A 194 6.05 3.28 -10.85
CA LEU A 194 5.05 2.46 -10.14
C LEU A 194 4.09 1.75 -11.11
N PHE A 195 3.64 2.44 -12.17
CA PHE A 195 2.86 1.80 -13.24
C PHE A 195 3.68 0.73 -13.97
N GLY A 196 4.97 0.98 -14.22
CA GLY A 196 5.90 0.03 -14.81
C GLY A 196 6.05 -1.25 -13.97
N VAL A 197 6.32 -1.10 -12.68
CA VAL A 197 6.40 -2.22 -11.72
C VAL A 197 5.10 -3.02 -11.73
N MET A 198 3.95 -2.35 -11.60
CA MET A 198 2.67 -3.06 -11.60
C MET A 198 2.41 -3.81 -12.90
N LYS A 199 2.75 -3.23 -14.05
CA LYS A 199 2.61 -3.87 -15.36
C LYS A 199 3.47 -5.14 -15.46
N GLN A 200 4.70 -5.09 -14.98
CA GLN A 200 5.59 -6.25 -14.94
C GLN A 200 5.05 -7.36 -14.03
N MET A 201 4.54 -7.00 -12.85
CA MET A 201 3.95 -7.96 -11.91
C MET A 201 2.73 -8.67 -12.49
N ILE A 202 1.83 -7.92 -13.13
CA ILE A 202 0.65 -8.49 -13.81
C ILE A 202 1.10 -9.45 -14.91
N LYS A 203 2.06 -9.04 -15.75
CA LYS A 203 2.58 -9.87 -16.84
C LYS A 203 3.18 -11.18 -16.32
N SER A 204 4.08 -11.10 -15.33
CA SER A 204 4.70 -12.29 -14.75
C SER A 204 3.69 -13.26 -14.17
N LYS A 205 2.62 -12.75 -13.54
CA LYS A 205 1.55 -13.60 -13.05
C LYS A 205 0.78 -14.30 -14.19
N MET A 206 0.40 -13.56 -15.24
CA MET A 206 -0.30 -14.13 -16.39
C MET A 206 0.54 -15.22 -17.07
N ASP A 207 1.84 -14.97 -17.26
CA ASP A 207 2.76 -15.94 -17.85
C ASP A 207 2.82 -17.23 -17.01
N ARG A 208 2.83 -17.11 -15.67
CA ARG A 208 2.79 -18.26 -14.76
C ARG A 208 1.47 -19.03 -14.81
N GLU A 209 0.34 -18.34 -14.92
CA GLU A 209 -0.97 -18.99 -15.04
C GLU A 209 -1.12 -19.72 -16.38
N ALA A 210 -0.62 -19.15 -17.48
CA ALA A 210 -0.56 -19.83 -18.77
C ALA A 210 0.28 -21.11 -18.70
N LEU A 211 1.48 -21.06 -18.12
CA LEU A 211 2.33 -22.24 -17.93
C LEU A 211 1.66 -23.33 -17.07
N LEU A 212 0.89 -22.95 -16.05
CA LEU A 212 0.13 -23.89 -15.23
C LEU A 212 -0.99 -24.57 -16.02
N LEU A 213 -1.71 -23.82 -16.85
CA LEU A 213 -2.76 -24.37 -17.71
C LEU A 213 -2.18 -25.33 -18.75
N ASP A 214 -1.05 -24.97 -19.36
CA ASP A 214 -0.35 -25.82 -20.33
C ASP A 214 0.14 -27.12 -19.66
N ALA A 215 0.68 -27.03 -18.45
CA ALA A 215 1.10 -28.21 -17.68
C ALA A 215 -0.09 -29.13 -17.35
N ILE A 216 -1.23 -28.59 -16.94
CA ILE A 216 -2.44 -29.38 -16.68
C ILE A 216 -2.96 -30.02 -17.97
N ALA A 217 -3.02 -29.27 -19.07
CA ALA A 217 -3.45 -29.79 -20.38
C ALA A 217 -2.52 -30.88 -20.94
N SER A 218 -1.27 -30.93 -20.50
CA SER A 218 -0.33 -32.00 -20.87
C SER A 218 -0.51 -33.31 -20.06
N ILE A 219 -1.21 -33.24 -18.92
CA ILE A 219 -1.43 -34.37 -18.01
C ILE A 219 -2.84 -34.96 -18.19
N CYS A 220 -3.82 -34.15 -18.61
CA CYS A 220 -5.21 -34.55 -18.89
C CYS A 220 -5.41 -34.97 -20.35
#